data_AF-A0A5B7AX47-F1
#
_entry.id   AF-A0A5B7AX47-F1
#
_cell.length_a   1.000
_cell.length_b   1.000
_cell.length_c   1.000
_cell.angle_alpha   90.00
_cell.angle_beta   90.00
_cell.angle_gamma   90.00
#
_symmetry.space_group_name_H-M   'P 1'
#
loop_
_entity.id
_entity.type
_entity.pdbx_description
1 polymer ?
#
loop_
_entity_poly.entity_id
_entity_poly.type
_entity_poly.pdbx_seq_one_letter_code
_entity_poly.pdbx_strand_id
1 'polypeptide(L)'
;MDHIGIEEQVSMTVDDHEISSADSEIDSSASSSSEQFRFLTQKGMIQVEEGNSEHEIIKKSFLEGIGPLGKDTNIVAIHRNSHSCLTGKARLETFRIFSEAVAKKCGGNANIKHAWYGASRDEVCEIISHGFSQCRPPENRELYGLGVYLSPAIFSIDGASSAVVDENGLRHVLLCRVILGNMEVVCAGSEQSQPSSKEFDSGVDDLSAPKRYIIWSPYMNSHILPNYIISFRAPCSRGSQRIRAPIMKPNSPYMKLPTLMSILSGFLPPSKMILISKYHSDFQENKITRPRLVQMLRQLAGDKLLTAVIKLHRNKKLEARPSRSSVAANPNSTRRYAAEDAQV
;
A
#
# COMPACT_ATOMS: atom_id res chain seq x y z
N MET A 1 -28.05 16.23 -42.90
CA MET A 1 -28.60 17.43 -42.25
C MET A 1 -30.09 17.23 -42.26
N ASP A 2 -30.66 16.77 -41.16
CA ASP A 2 -32.11 16.74 -40.96
C ASP A 2 -32.42 16.88 -39.46
N HIS A 3 -33.00 18.04 -39.17
CA HIS A 3 -33.94 18.42 -38.13
C HIS A 3 -33.73 18.03 -36.65
N ILE A 4 -33.26 19.07 -35.95
CA ILE A 4 -33.38 19.39 -34.52
C ILE A 4 -34.85 19.37 -34.08
N GLY A 5 -35.14 18.59 -33.03
CA GLY A 5 -36.45 18.51 -32.36
C GLY A 5 -36.45 19.24 -31.01
N ILE A 6 -37.02 20.43 -31.07
CA ILE A 6 -37.68 21.31 -30.08
C ILE A 6 -37.76 20.84 -28.61
N GLU A 7 -37.29 21.73 -27.72
CA GLU A 7 -37.49 21.78 -26.28
C GLU A 7 -38.97 21.99 -25.89
N GLU A 8 -39.43 21.30 -24.84
CA GLU A 8 -40.66 21.66 -24.14
C GLU A 8 -40.34 22.00 -22.68
N GLN A 9 -40.48 23.28 -22.36
CA GLN A 9 -40.44 23.87 -21.02
C GLN A 9 -41.78 23.65 -20.33
N VAL A 10 -41.79 23.17 -19.09
CA VAL A 10 -42.94 23.29 -18.19
C VAL A 10 -42.45 23.77 -16.83
N SER A 11 -42.90 24.97 -16.45
CA SER A 11 -42.85 25.53 -15.11
C SER A 11 -44.01 25.02 -14.26
N MET A 12 -43.85 24.89 -12.94
CA MET A 12 -44.62 25.66 -11.95
C MET A 12 -44.33 25.25 -10.49
N THR A 13 -44.02 26.29 -9.71
CA THR A 13 -44.36 26.62 -8.30
C THR A 13 -43.96 25.74 -7.12
N VAL A 14 -43.39 26.47 -6.16
CA VAL A 14 -42.97 26.16 -4.78
C VAL A 14 -44.18 25.93 -3.88
N ASP A 15 -44.07 24.98 -2.95
CA ASP A 15 -44.84 25.02 -1.69
C ASP A 15 -43.88 24.77 -0.53
N ASP A 16 -43.81 25.77 0.36
CA ASP A 16 -43.10 25.77 1.64
C ASP A 16 -43.98 25.11 2.71
N HIS A 17 -43.46 24.09 3.39
CA HIS A 17 -43.93 23.75 4.73
C HIS A 17 -42.74 23.42 5.65
N GLU A 18 -42.51 24.36 6.56
CA GLU A 18 -41.67 24.29 7.76
C GLU A 18 -42.35 23.46 8.87
N ILE A 19 -41.59 23.19 9.96
CA ILE A 19 -41.92 22.52 11.25
C ILE A 19 -41.51 21.02 11.26
N SER A 20 -40.72 20.48 12.20
CA SER A 20 -40.06 21.00 13.42
C SER A 20 -38.78 20.20 13.70
N SER A 21 -37.81 20.89 14.31
CA SER A 21 -36.65 20.31 14.98
C SER A 21 -37.09 19.51 16.21
N ALA A 22 -36.73 18.23 16.26
CA ALA A 22 -36.71 17.44 17.49
C ALA A 22 -35.25 17.09 17.79
N ASP A 23 -34.69 17.78 18.79
CA ASP A 23 -33.46 17.42 19.45
C ASP A 23 -33.55 15.96 19.91
N SER A 24 -32.78 15.10 19.26
CA SER A 24 -32.40 13.81 19.81
C SER A 24 -30.93 13.90 20.12
N GLU A 25 -30.62 14.08 21.41
CA GLU A 25 -29.27 13.95 21.95
C GLU A 25 -28.81 12.51 21.68
N ILE A 26 -28.12 12.31 20.56
CA ILE A 26 -27.51 11.04 20.20
C ILE A 26 -26.22 10.89 21.01
N ASP A 27 -26.24 9.80 21.79
CA ASP A 27 -25.17 9.14 22.50
C ASP A 27 -23.77 9.41 21.92
N SER A 28 -22.95 10.14 22.69
CA SER A 28 -21.63 10.68 22.34
C SER A 28 -20.55 9.61 22.04
N SER A 29 -20.89 8.32 22.08
CA SER A 29 -19.99 7.21 21.78
C SER A 29 -20.08 6.72 20.31
N ALA A 30 -21.27 6.83 19.69
CA ALA A 30 -21.50 6.40 18.31
C ALA A 30 -21.03 7.43 17.26
N SER A 31 -20.90 8.71 17.63
CA SER A 31 -20.48 9.74 16.69
C SER A 31 -19.01 9.61 16.26
N SER A 32 -18.14 9.11 17.14
CA SER A 32 -16.70 9.02 16.83
C SER A 32 -16.34 7.90 15.86
N SER A 33 -17.06 6.76 15.89
CA SER A 33 -16.85 5.64 14.96
C SER A 33 -17.41 5.96 13.57
N SER A 34 -18.55 6.65 13.51
CA SER A 34 -19.16 7.16 12.28
C SER A 34 -18.25 8.15 11.54
N GLU A 35 -17.67 9.12 12.27
CA GLU A 35 -16.77 10.11 11.67
C GLU A 35 -15.46 9.50 11.15
N GLN A 36 -14.90 8.50 11.85
CA GLN A 36 -13.65 7.84 11.44
C GLN A 36 -13.74 7.19 10.05
N PHE A 37 -14.91 6.67 9.67
CA PHE A 37 -15.12 5.99 8.38
C PHE A 37 -15.97 6.77 7.39
N ARG A 38 -16.17 8.07 7.62
CA ARG A 38 -16.97 8.94 6.75
C ARG A 38 -16.46 8.94 5.29
N PHE A 39 -15.17 8.76 5.08
CA PHE A 39 -14.56 8.65 3.75
C PHE A 39 -15.03 7.42 2.95
N LEU A 40 -15.46 6.35 3.63
CA LEU A 40 -16.03 5.15 3.00
C LEU A 40 -17.54 5.30 2.79
N THR A 41 -18.25 5.83 3.79
CA THR A 41 -19.72 5.98 3.71
C THR A 41 -20.13 6.96 2.61
N GLN A 42 -19.38 8.05 2.43
CA GLN A 42 -19.54 8.98 1.30
C GLN A 42 -19.36 8.31 -0.07
N LYS A 43 -18.67 7.17 -0.13
CA LYS A 43 -18.44 6.39 -1.36
C LYS A 43 -19.42 5.24 -1.53
N GLY A 44 -20.52 5.22 -0.77
CA GLY A 44 -21.58 4.20 -0.88
C GLY A 44 -21.26 2.89 -0.14
N MET A 45 -20.31 2.90 0.78
CA MET A 45 -20.07 1.79 1.68
C MET A 45 -20.99 1.87 2.91
N ILE A 46 -21.51 0.74 3.35
CA ILE A 46 -22.39 0.65 4.53
C ILE A 46 -21.66 -0.17 5.59
N GLN A 47 -21.54 0.36 6.81
CA GLN A 47 -20.95 -0.39 7.92
C GLN A 47 -21.85 -1.59 8.26
N VAL A 48 -21.25 -2.76 8.40
CA VAL A 48 -21.95 -3.98 8.81
C VAL A 48 -21.93 -4.01 10.34
N GLU A 49 -23.11 -4.09 10.95
CA GLU A 49 -23.26 -4.12 12.40
C GLU A 49 -22.66 -5.38 13.04
N GLU A 50 -22.02 -5.20 14.19
CA GLU A 50 -21.47 -6.31 14.96
C GLU A 50 -22.62 -7.19 15.52
N GLY A 51 -22.47 -8.51 15.43
CA GLY A 51 -23.54 -9.46 15.74
C GLY A 51 -24.40 -9.89 14.54
N ASN A 52 -24.29 -9.21 13.39
CA ASN A 52 -24.86 -9.71 12.14
C ASN A 52 -24.13 -10.99 11.69
N SER A 53 -24.85 -11.97 11.16
CA SER A 53 -24.24 -13.21 10.64
C SER A 53 -23.20 -12.95 9.54
N GLU A 54 -23.43 -11.95 8.69
CA GLU A 54 -22.48 -11.50 7.67
C GLU A 54 -21.18 -10.99 8.29
N HIS A 55 -21.29 -10.16 9.34
CA HIS A 55 -20.15 -9.64 10.08
C HIS A 55 -19.32 -10.78 10.68
N GLU A 56 -19.98 -11.72 11.36
CA GLU A 56 -19.31 -12.84 12.03
C GLU A 56 -18.60 -13.78 11.06
N ILE A 57 -19.21 -14.07 9.90
CA ILE A 57 -18.60 -14.92 8.87
C ILE A 57 -17.32 -14.27 8.32
N ILE A 58 -17.36 -12.98 7.98
CA ILE A 58 -16.22 -12.27 7.40
C ILE A 58 -15.12 -12.11 8.46
N LYS A 59 -15.49 -11.71 9.68
CA LYS A 59 -14.58 -11.58 10.83
C LYS A 59 -13.85 -12.90 11.09
N LYS A 60 -14.60 -14.01 11.20
CA LYS A 60 -14.03 -15.34 11.41
C LYS A 60 -13.10 -15.73 10.26
N SER A 61 -13.55 -15.63 9.01
CA SER A 61 -12.75 -15.98 7.83
C SER A 61 -11.45 -15.16 7.75
N PHE A 62 -11.52 -13.86 8.06
CA PHE A 62 -10.36 -12.99 8.05
C PHE A 62 -9.35 -13.37 9.14
N LEU A 63 -9.81 -13.60 10.38
CA LEU A 63 -8.92 -13.95 11.50
C LEU A 63 -8.32 -15.34 11.34
N GLU A 64 -9.09 -16.32 10.86
CA GLU A 64 -8.59 -17.67 10.58
C GLU A 64 -7.49 -17.65 9.51
N GLY A 65 -7.67 -16.87 8.43
CA GLY A 65 -6.67 -16.74 7.37
C GLY A 65 -5.41 -15.96 7.76
N ILE A 66 -5.46 -15.19 8.87
CA ILE A 66 -4.26 -14.55 9.45
C ILE A 66 -3.44 -15.58 10.24
N GLY A 67 -4.09 -16.66 10.72
CA GLY A 67 -3.44 -17.71 11.49
C GLY A 67 -3.13 -17.25 12.92
N PRO A 68 -1.96 -17.60 13.49
CA PRO A 68 -1.65 -17.34 14.90
C PRO A 68 -1.76 -15.86 15.32
N LEU A 69 -1.44 -14.94 14.41
CA LEU A 69 -1.53 -13.49 14.63
C LEU A 69 -2.98 -12.98 14.69
N GLY A 70 -3.96 -13.81 14.33
CA GLY A 70 -5.37 -13.45 14.37
C GLY A 70 -5.85 -13.13 15.78
N LYS A 71 -5.27 -13.76 16.81
CA LYS A 71 -5.60 -13.49 18.23
C LYS A 71 -5.24 -12.08 18.67
N ASP A 72 -4.16 -11.54 18.09
CA ASP A 72 -3.67 -10.20 18.41
C ASP A 72 -4.18 -9.15 17.41
N THR A 73 -4.97 -9.56 16.41
CA THR A 73 -5.52 -8.69 15.38
C THR A 73 -6.90 -8.19 15.82
N ASN A 74 -7.05 -6.88 15.91
CA ASN A 74 -8.30 -6.23 16.23
C ASN A 74 -8.98 -5.73 14.94
N ILE A 75 -10.10 -6.32 14.56
CA ILE A 75 -10.96 -5.77 13.49
C ILE A 75 -11.76 -4.62 14.07
N VAL A 76 -11.59 -3.43 13.49
CA VAL A 76 -12.23 -2.19 13.96
C VAL A 76 -13.57 -1.96 13.28
N ALA A 77 -13.66 -2.24 11.98
CA ALA A 77 -14.92 -2.13 11.24
C ALA A 77 -14.91 -2.97 9.96
N ILE A 78 -16.08 -3.47 9.60
CA ILE A 78 -16.35 -4.12 8.30
C ILE A 78 -17.36 -3.25 7.56
N HIS A 79 -17.04 -2.91 6.31
CA HIS A 79 -17.93 -2.14 5.44
C HIS A 79 -18.28 -2.95 4.21
N ARG A 80 -19.57 -3.01 3.88
CA ARG A 80 -20.11 -3.65 2.67
C ARG A 80 -20.30 -2.62 1.57
N ASN A 81 -19.95 -2.99 0.34
CA ASN A 81 -20.27 -2.19 -0.82
C ASN A 81 -21.75 -2.32 -1.15
N SER A 82 -22.51 -1.22 -1.07
CA SER A 82 -23.94 -1.25 -1.38
C SER A 82 -24.22 -1.37 -2.87
N HIS A 83 -23.25 -1.03 -3.72
CA HIS A 83 -23.41 -0.89 -5.17
C HIS A 83 -24.60 0.00 -5.58
N SER A 84 -25.02 0.92 -4.71
CA SER A 84 -26.26 1.69 -4.88
C SER A 84 -26.14 2.83 -5.91
N CYS A 85 -24.93 3.39 -6.08
CA CYS A 85 -24.67 4.42 -7.07
C CYS A 85 -24.72 3.86 -8.51
N LEU A 86 -24.98 4.73 -9.50
CA LEU A 86 -25.12 4.33 -10.91
C LEU A 86 -23.92 3.52 -11.42
N THR A 87 -22.71 3.99 -11.14
CA THR A 87 -21.47 3.29 -11.52
C THR A 87 -21.29 1.98 -10.74
N GLY A 88 -21.72 1.93 -9.48
CA GLY A 88 -21.73 0.72 -8.66
C GLY A 88 -22.64 -0.36 -9.24
N LYS A 89 -23.86 0.01 -9.62
CA LYS A 89 -24.82 -0.89 -10.31
C LYS A 89 -24.24 -1.39 -11.63
N ALA A 90 -23.66 -0.50 -12.45
CA ALA A 90 -23.05 -0.86 -13.72
C ALA A 90 -21.88 -1.85 -13.56
N ARG A 91 -21.03 -1.67 -12.53
CA ARG A 91 -19.93 -2.61 -12.23
C ARG A 91 -20.44 -3.96 -11.76
N LEU A 92 -21.44 -3.98 -10.88
CA LEU A 92 -22.07 -5.22 -10.43
C LEU A 92 -22.67 -5.99 -11.61
N GLU A 93 -23.37 -5.30 -12.49
CA GLU A 93 -23.98 -5.90 -13.69
C GLU A 93 -22.93 -6.36 -14.70
N THR A 94 -21.86 -5.59 -14.90
CA THR A 94 -20.71 -5.99 -15.73
C THR A 94 -20.11 -7.29 -15.19
N PHE A 95 -19.85 -7.36 -13.88
CA PHE A 95 -19.33 -8.58 -13.26
C PHE A 95 -20.27 -9.77 -13.46
N ARG A 96 -21.60 -9.56 -13.35
CA ARG A 96 -22.61 -10.61 -13.61
C ARG A 96 -22.51 -11.12 -15.05
N ILE A 97 -22.49 -10.22 -16.04
CA ILE A 97 -22.40 -10.57 -17.46
C ILE A 97 -21.13 -11.36 -17.76
N PHE A 98 -19.98 -10.90 -17.27
CA PHE A 98 -18.71 -11.62 -17.48
C PHE A 98 -18.71 -12.97 -16.76
N SER A 99 -19.32 -13.08 -15.58
CA SER A 99 -19.44 -14.36 -14.88
C SER A 99 -20.25 -15.37 -15.68
N GLU A 100 -21.35 -14.95 -16.31
CA GLU A 100 -22.16 -15.81 -17.16
C GLU A 100 -21.41 -16.23 -18.43
N ALA A 101 -20.66 -15.30 -19.04
CA ALA A 101 -19.85 -15.58 -20.22
C ALA A 101 -18.73 -16.60 -19.92
N VAL A 102 -17.99 -16.42 -18.83
CA VAL A 102 -16.93 -17.35 -18.40
C VAL A 102 -17.54 -18.70 -17.99
N ALA A 103 -18.68 -18.72 -17.30
CA ALA A 103 -19.37 -19.97 -16.99
C ALA A 103 -19.73 -20.76 -18.26
N LYS A 104 -20.29 -20.10 -19.28
CA LYS A 104 -20.62 -20.74 -20.56
C LYS A 104 -19.38 -21.31 -21.25
N LYS A 105 -18.26 -20.58 -21.20
CA LYS A 105 -16.96 -21.03 -21.74
C LYS A 105 -16.40 -22.24 -20.96
N CYS A 106 -16.54 -22.27 -19.65
CA CYS A 106 -15.89 -23.22 -18.74
C CYS A 106 -16.81 -24.36 -18.27
N GLY A 107 -17.72 -24.85 -19.11
CA GLY A 107 -18.57 -26.01 -18.78
C GLY A 107 -19.63 -25.74 -17.70
N GLY A 108 -20.10 -24.50 -17.60
CA GLY A 108 -21.19 -24.09 -16.71
C GLY A 108 -20.74 -23.46 -15.38
N ASN A 109 -19.44 -23.35 -15.11
CA ASN A 109 -18.92 -22.80 -13.85
C ASN A 109 -17.86 -21.73 -14.10
N ALA A 110 -18.10 -20.50 -13.63
CA ALA A 110 -17.16 -19.39 -13.76
C ALA A 110 -16.00 -19.43 -12.75
N ASN A 111 -15.97 -20.42 -11.85
CA ASN A 111 -14.97 -20.55 -10.79
C ASN A 111 -14.83 -19.24 -9.98
N ILE A 112 -15.96 -18.74 -9.48
CA ILE A 112 -15.97 -17.50 -8.69
C ILE A 112 -15.46 -17.80 -7.28
N LYS A 113 -14.45 -17.06 -6.82
CA LYS A 113 -13.88 -17.16 -5.48
C LYS A 113 -13.86 -15.82 -4.77
N HIS A 114 -13.72 -15.87 -3.45
CA HIS A 114 -13.39 -14.70 -2.66
C HIS A 114 -11.87 -14.59 -2.51
N ALA A 115 -11.34 -13.38 -2.63
CA ALA A 115 -9.91 -13.12 -2.49
C ALA A 115 -9.64 -11.74 -1.87
N TRP A 116 -8.52 -11.63 -1.18
CA TRP A 116 -8.07 -10.45 -0.44
C TRP A 116 -7.14 -9.60 -1.28
N TYR A 117 -7.34 -8.28 -1.25
CA TYR A 117 -6.44 -7.29 -1.84
C TYR A 117 -6.07 -6.24 -0.80
N GLY A 118 -4.78 -6.22 -0.42
CA GLY A 118 -4.24 -5.24 0.53
C GLY A 118 -3.63 -4.04 -0.19
N ALA A 119 -3.98 -2.84 0.25
CA ALA A 119 -3.54 -1.58 -0.36
C ALA A 119 -3.44 -0.45 0.67
N SER A 120 -3.07 0.75 0.23
CA SER A 120 -3.21 1.95 1.06
C SER A 120 -4.67 2.38 1.18
N ARG A 121 -5.01 3.15 2.23
CA ARG A 121 -6.35 3.74 2.39
C ARG A 121 -6.81 4.47 1.13
N ASP A 122 -5.94 5.31 0.58
CA ASP A 122 -6.27 6.14 -0.58
C ASP A 122 -6.50 5.27 -1.83
N GLU A 123 -5.70 4.23 -2.04
CA GLU A 123 -5.93 3.31 -3.17
C GLU A 123 -7.22 2.50 -3.00
N VAL A 124 -7.54 2.04 -1.79
CA VAL A 124 -8.83 1.39 -1.53
C VAL A 124 -9.98 2.32 -1.90
N CYS A 125 -9.88 3.61 -1.54
CA CYS A 125 -10.87 4.63 -1.90
C CYS A 125 -10.99 4.81 -3.41
N GLU A 126 -9.86 4.90 -4.11
CA GLU A 126 -9.83 5.02 -5.57
C GLU A 126 -10.43 3.78 -6.25
N ILE A 127 -10.17 2.58 -5.74
CA ILE A 127 -10.76 1.34 -6.28
C ILE A 127 -12.28 1.34 -6.11
N ILE A 128 -12.80 1.76 -4.95
CA ILE A 128 -14.25 1.86 -4.76
C ILE A 128 -14.86 2.93 -5.68
N SER A 129 -14.22 4.09 -5.83
CA SER A 129 -14.76 5.19 -6.63
C SER A 129 -14.63 4.96 -8.14
N HIS A 130 -13.52 4.40 -8.61
CA HIS A 130 -13.14 4.38 -10.03
C HIS A 130 -12.84 2.98 -10.58
N GLY A 131 -12.72 1.97 -9.73
CA GLY A 131 -12.27 0.63 -10.11
C GLY A 131 -10.75 0.50 -10.05
N PHE A 132 -10.24 -0.68 -10.38
CA PHE A 132 -8.81 -0.92 -10.46
C PHE A 132 -8.22 -0.12 -11.64
N SER A 133 -7.16 0.65 -11.37
CA SER A 133 -6.52 1.51 -12.37
C SER A 133 -5.02 1.25 -12.51
N GLN A 134 -4.44 0.47 -11.60
CA GLN A 134 -3.01 0.17 -11.57
C GLN A 134 -2.80 -1.32 -11.37
N CYS A 135 -1.91 -1.90 -12.18
CA CYS A 135 -1.33 -3.22 -11.90
C CYS A 135 0.02 -2.97 -11.24
N ARG A 136 0.08 -3.12 -9.92
CA ARG A 136 1.34 -2.92 -9.20
C ARG A 136 2.13 -4.22 -9.16
N PRO A 137 3.41 -4.21 -9.58
CA PRO A 137 4.29 -5.31 -9.25
C PRO A 137 4.42 -5.38 -7.72
N PRO A 138 4.27 -6.56 -7.10
CA PRO A 138 4.46 -6.69 -5.67
C PRO A 138 5.90 -6.28 -5.28
N GLU A 139 6.04 -5.39 -4.28
CA GLU A 139 7.34 -4.90 -3.83
C GLU A 139 8.23 -6.06 -3.36
N ASN A 140 9.40 -6.23 -3.99
CA ASN A 140 10.39 -7.27 -3.66
C ASN A 140 9.88 -8.72 -3.78
N ARG A 141 8.88 -9.00 -4.62
CA ARG A 141 8.40 -10.36 -4.88
C ARG A 141 8.61 -10.70 -6.37
N GLU A 142 8.80 -11.99 -6.63
CA GLU A 142 8.82 -12.53 -7.98
C GLU A 142 7.53 -12.17 -8.71
N LEU A 143 7.66 -11.66 -9.95
CA LEU A 143 6.54 -11.30 -10.80
C LEU A 143 5.97 -12.55 -11.45
N TYR A 144 4.66 -12.68 -11.46
CA TYR A 144 3.92 -13.74 -12.15
C TYR A 144 3.08 -13.10 -13.26
N GLY A 145 3.70 -12.21 -14.04
CA GLY A 145 3.05 -11.40 -15.06
C GLY A 145 2.54 -10.03 -14.59
N LEU A 146 1.88 -9.34 -15.52
CA LEU A 146 1.29 -8.01 -15.34
C LEU A 146 -0.22 -8.14 -15.13
N GLY A 147 -0.65 -7.84 -13.90
CA GLY A 147 -2.04 -7.95 -13.51
C GLY A 147 -2.26 -7.49 -12.07
N VAL A 148 -3.48 -7.67 -11.58
CA VAL A 148 -3.85 -7.48 -10.19
C VAL A 148 -3.65 -8.79 -9.45
N TYR A 149 -2.90 -8.74 -8.35
CA TYR A 149 -2.60 -9.90 -7.51
C TYR A 149 -3.55 -9.94 -6.33
N LEU A 150 -4.29 -11.05 -6.16
CA LEU A 150 -5.17 -11.25 -5.02
C LEU A 150 -4.75 -12.50 -4.23
N SER A 151 -4.85 -12.41 -2.91
CA SER A 151 -4.55 -13.54 -2.01
C SER A 151 -5.81 -14.38 -1.80
N PRO A 152 -5.77 -15.72 -1.94
CA PRO A 152 -6.93 -16.57 -1.70
C PRO A 152 -7.54 -16.36 -0.31
N ALA A 153 -8.85 -16.63 -0.17
CA ALA A 153 -9.58 -16.38 1.08
C ALA A 153 -8.93 -17.00 2.33
N ILE A 154 -8.30 -18.17 2.17
CA ILE A 154 -7.61 -18.91 3.24
C ILE A 154 -6.28 -18.28 3.70
N PHE A 155 -5.73 -17.34 2.94
CA PHE A 155 -4.44 -16.68 3.21
C PHE A 155 -4.62 -15.16 3.36
N SER A 156 -5.53 -14.72 4.22
CA SER A 156 -5.74 -13.29 4.50
C SER A 156 -4.49 -12.62 5.07
N ILE A 157 -3.54 -13.38 5.66
CA ILE A 157 -2.24 -12.85 6.11
C ILE A 157 -1.46 -12.13 5.01
N ASP A 158 -1.49 -12.61 3.76
CA ASP A 158 -0.77 -11.99 2.65
C ASP A 158 -1.44 -10.69 2.19
N GLY A 159 -2.77 -10.66 2.16
CA GLY A 159 -3.54 -9.43 1.93
C GLY A 159 -3.31 -8.42 3.05
N ALA A 160 -3.40 -8.84 4.30
CA ALA A 160 -3.18 -8.01 5.48
C ALA A 160 -1.75 -7.44 5.56
N SER A 161 -0.75 -8.24 5.19
CA SER A 161 0.66 -7.81 5.17
C SER A 161 0.94 -6.78 4.07
N SER A 162 0.19 -6.82 2.98
CA SER A 162 0.32 -5.88 1.85
C SER A 162 -0.40 -4.55 2.10
N ALA A 163 -1.35 -4.50 3.03
CA ALA A 163 -2.06 -3.27 3.40
C ALA A 163 -1.15 -2.29 4.15
N VAL A 164 -1.23 -1.01 3.79
CA VAL A 164 -0.40 0.06 4.39
C VAL A 164 -1.11 0.64 5.61
N VAL A 165 -0.36 0.88 6.68
CA VAL A 165 -0.88 1.54 7.89
C VAL A 165 -1.17 3.00 7.59
N ASP A 166 -2.39 3.45 7.89
CA ASP A 166 -2.83 4.83 7.73
C ASP A 166 -2.42 5.72 8.92
N GLU A 167 -2.83 6.98 8.84
CA GLU A 167 -2.59 8.03 9.85
C GLU A 167 -3.15 7.67 11.23
N ASN A 168 -4.23 6.89 11.27
CA ASN A 168 -4.92 6.46 12.48
C ASN A 168 -4.35 5.14 13.02
N GLY A 169 -3.36 4.54 12.36
CA GLY A 169 -2.80 3.23 12.71
C GLY A 169 -3.66 2.04 12.25
N LEU A 170 -4.58 2.25 11.30
CA LEU A 170 -5.43 1.23 10.70
C LEU A 170 -4.81 0.70 9.41
N ARG A 171 -5.10 -0.55 9.09
CA ARG A 171 -4.88 -1.13 7.76
C ARG A 171 -6.24 -1.45 7.15
N HIS A 172 -6.35 -1.31 5.83
CA HIS A 172 -7.56 -1.59 5.08
C HIS A 172 -7.28 -2.65 4.01
N VAL A 173 -8.11 -3.70 3.99
CA VAL A 173 -8.03 -4.78 3.01
C VAL A 173 -9.40 -4.92 2.34
N LEU A 174 -9.39 -5.11 1.03
CA LEU A 174 -10.57 -5.43 0.24
C LEU A 174 -10.81 -6.94 0.23
N LEU A 175 -12.06 -7.34 0.45
CA LEU A 175 -12.56 -8.66 0.09
C LEU A 175 -13.31 -8.55 -1.24
N CYS A 176 -12.77 -9.19 -2.26
CA CYS A 176 -13.30 -9.16 -3.62
C CYS A 176 -13.95 -10.49 -3.98
N ARG A 177 -15.00 -10.45 -4.80
CA ARG A 177 -15.42 -11.59 -5.63
C ARG A 177 -14.60 -11.56 -6.91
N VAL A 178 -14.06 -12.72 -7.30
CA VAL A 178 -13.13 -12.84 -8.42
C VAL A 178 -13.58 -13.97 -9.33
N ILE A 179 -13.71 -13.69 -10.63
CA ILE A 179 -13.95 -14.70 -11.66
C ILE A 179 -12.59 -15.27 -12.06
N LEU A 180 -12.32 -16.53 -11.71
CA LEU A 180 -11.06 -17.17 -12.06
C LEU A 180 -11.15 -17.96 -13.37
N GLY A 181 -12.33 -18.45 -13.74
CA GLY A 181 -12.51 -19.31 -14.91
C GLY A 181 -11.55 -20.49 -14.92
N ASN A 182 -11.01 -20.79 -16.10
CA ASN A 182 -9.93 -21.74 -16.27
C ASN A 182 -8.58 -21.08 -15.96
N MET A 183 -7.91 -21.56 -14.91
CA MET A 183 -6.66 -20.96 -14.42
C MET A 183 -5.44 -21.61 -15.09
N GLU A 184 -4.46 -20.80 -15.47
CA GLU A 184 -3.13 -21.27 -15.89
C GLU A 184 -2.09 -21.10 -14.80
N VAL A 185 -1.15 -22.03 -14.71
CA VAL A 185 0.03 -21.87 -13.85
C VAL A 185 0.98 -20.86 -14.49
N VAL A 186 1.29 -19.79 -13.76
CA VAL A 186 2.26 -18.79 -14.19
C VAL A 186 3.54 -19.00 -13.42
N CYS A 187 4.67 -19.02 -14.12
CA CYS A 187 5.97 -19.13 -13.47
C CYS A 187 6.45 -17.78 -12.92
N ALA A 188 7.21 -17.84 -11.83
CA ALA A 188 7.96 -16.71 -11.31
C ALA A 188 8.91 -16.13 -12.38
N GLY A 189 8.95 -14.80 -12.48
CA GLY A 189 9.70 -14.06 -13.50
C GLY A 189 8.96 -13.87 -14.83
N SER A 190 7.72 -14.34 -14.96
CA SER A 190 6.94 -14.15 -16.19
C SER A 190 6.60 -12.68 -16.42
N GLU A 191 6.68 -12.25 -17.68
CA GLU A 191 6.26 -10.92 -18.15
C GLU A 191 4.89 -10.93 -18.82
N GLN A 192 4.18 -12.06 -18.75
CA GLN A 192 2.87 -12.25 -19.36
C GLN A 192 1.85 -11.22 -18.85
N SER A 193 1.11 -10.57 -19.75
CA SER A 193 0.11 -9.54 -19.40
C SER A 193 -1.34 -9.91 -19.76
N GLN A 194 -1.53 -11.12 -20.27
CA GLN A 194 -2.78 -11.67 -20.80
C GLN A 194 -2.71 -13.20 -20.74
N PRO A 195 -3.81 -13.93 -20.95
CA PRO A 195 -3.77 -15.39 -20.97
C PRO A 195 -2.81 -15.93 -22.05
N SER A 196 -2.14 -17.05 -21.78
CA SER A 196 -1.22 -17.67 -22.75
C SER A 196 -1.95 -18.27 -23.96
N SER A 197 -3.23 -18.63 -23.78
CA SER A 197 -4.11 -19.13 -24.83
C SER A 197 -5.55 -18.70 -24.58
N LYS A 198 -6.43 -18.91 -25.57
CA LYS A 198 -7.87 -18.64 -25.43
C LYS A 198 -8.57 -19.55 -24.42
N GLU A 199 -7.92 -20.64 -24.00
CA GLU A 199 -8.49 -21.61 -23.06
C GLU A 199 -8.46 -21.10 -21.62
N PHE A 200 -7.54 -20.18 -21.31
CA PHE A 200 -7.35 -19.64 -19.96
C PHE A 200 -8.05 -18.29 -19.77
N ASP A 201 -8.33 -17.97 -18.51
CA ASP A 201 -9.00 -16.74 -18.10
C ASP A 201 -8.16 -15.95 -17.09
N SER A 202 -7.49 -16.64 -16.16
CA SER A 202 -6.65 -16.03 -15.11
C SER A 202 -5.41 -16.85 -14.81
N GLY A 203 -4.44 -16.25 -14.12
CA GLY A 203 -3.21 -16.91 -13.67
C GLY A 203 -3.26 -17.34 -12.21
N VAL A 204 -2.51 -18.38 -11.88
CA VAL A 204 -2.28 -18.85 -10.51
C VAL A 204 -0.82 -19.28 -10.34
N ASP A 205 -0.27 -19.18 -9.13
CA ASP A 205 1.10 -19.63 -8.85
C ASP A 205 1.21 -21.16 -8.71
N ASP A 206 0.19 -21.81 -8.14
CA ASP A 206 0.09 -23.26 -8.01
C ASP A 206 -1.39 -23.70 -8.07
N LEU A 207 -1.72 -24.73 -8.85
CA LEU A 207 -3.10 -25.20 -9.00
C LEU A 207 -3.64 -25.97 -7.79
N SER A 208 -2.76 -26.66 -7.06
CA SER A 208 -3.13 -27.51 -5.93
C SER A 208 -3.18 -26.73 -4.62
N ALA A 209 -2.25 -25.79 -4.43
CA ALA A 209 -2.12 -24.97 -3.24
C ALA A 209 -1.91 -23.49 -3.64
N PRO A 210 -2.94 -22.85 -4.22
CA PRO A 210 -2.83 -21.47 -4.70
C PRO A 210 -2.51 -20.54 -3.55
N LYS A 211 -1.51 -19.67 -3.74
CA LYS A 211 -1.21 -18.58 -2.79
C LYS A 211 -1.48 -17.22 -3.42
N ARG A 212 -1.58 -17.15 -4.76
CA ARG A 212 -1.89 -15.92 -5.48
C ARG A 212 -2.71 -16.19 -6.72
N TYR A 213 -3.75 -15.38 -6.90
CA TYR A 213 -4.46 -15.25 -8.16
C TYR A 213 -3.95 -14.02 -8.90
N ILE A 214 -3.75 -14.15 -10.21
CA ILE A 214 -3.37 -13.05 -11.10
C ILE A 214 -4.53 -12.81 -12.07
N ILE A 215 -5.15 -11.65 -11.95
CA ILE A 215 -6.13 -11.17 -12.93
C ILE A 215 -5.43 -10.22 -13.87
N TRP A 216 -5.38 -10.59 -15.15
CA TRP A 216 -4.71 -9.83 -16.19
C TRP A 216 -5.26 -8.40 -16.29
N SER A 217 -4.38 -7.44 -16.60
CA SER A 217 -4.75 -6.01 -16.68
C SER A 217 -5.99 -5.73 -17.54
N PRO A 218 -6.21 -6.37 -18.71
CA PRO A 218 -7.41 -6.15 -19.51
C PRO A 218 -8.73 -6.58 -18.84
N TYR A 219 -8.65 -7.43 -17.82
CA TYR A 219 -9.82 -8.06 -17.18
C TYR A 219 -10.07 -7.59 -15.75
N MET A 220 -9.19 -6.77 -15.17
CA MET A 220 -9.26 -6.38 -13.76
C MET A 220 -10.60 -5.78 -13.33
N ASN A 221 -11.25 -4.97 -14.18
CA ASN A 221 -12.52 -4.31 -13.83
C ASN A 221 -13.78 -5.10 -14.21
N SER A 222 -13.65 -6.16 -15.00
CA SER A 222 -14.75 -7.07 -15.31
C SER A 222 -14.75 -8.32 -14.43
N HIS A 223 -13.57 -8.77 -14.00
CA HIS A 223 -13.37 -10.03 -13.27
C HIS A 223 -13.15 -9.86 -11.77
N ILE A 224 -12.99 -8.62 -11.27
CA ILE A 224 -12.85 -8.33 -9.85
C ILE A 224 -13.98 -7.38 -9.42
N LEU A 225 -14.74 -7.81 -8.42
CA LEU A 225 -15.78 -7.00 -7.79
C LEU A 225 -15.44 -6.77 -6.31
N PRO A 226 -15.06 -5.54 -5.92
CA PRO A 226 -14.88 -5.17 -4.51
C PRO A 226 -16.21 -5.27 -3.74
N ASN A 227 -16.26 -6.15 -2.74
CA ASN A 227 -17.49 -6.46 -2.00
C ASN A 227 -17.47 -5.95 -0.55
N TYR A 228 -16.34 -6.11 0.16
CA TYR A 228 -16.17 -5.58 1.52
C TYR A 228 -14.83 -4.89 1.73
N ILE A 229 -14.77 -4.00 2.72
CA ILE A 229 -13.54 -3.43 3.28
C ILE A 229 -13.46 -3.85 4.74
N ILE A 230 -12.33 -4.44 5.12
CA ILE A 230 -12.01 -4.81 6.49
C ILE A 230 -10.96 -3.82 6.98
N SER A 231 -11.32 -3.03 7.99
CA SER A 231 -10.42 -2.09 8.66
C SER A 231 -9.98 -2.68 9.98
N PHE A 232 -8.67 -2.84 10.19
CA PHE A 232 -8.13 -3.57 11.34
C PHE A 232 -6.82 -2.98 11.83
N ARG A 233 -6.46 -3.35 13.06
CA ARG A 233 -5.15 -3.14 13.67
C ARG A 233 -4.54 -4.52 13.91
N ALA A 234 -3.33 -4.73 13.42
CA ALA A 234 -2.58 -5.94 13.72
C ALA A 234 -1.21 -5.56 14.26
N PRO A 235 -0.62 -6.37 15.15
CA PRO A 235 0.76 -6.19 15.56
C PRO A 235 1.62 -6.29 14.32
N CYS A 236 2.55 -5.36 14.13
CA CYS A 236 3.55 -5.53 13.11
C CYS A 236 4.33 -6.82 13.41
N SER A 237 4.14 -7.84 12.57
CA SER A 237 4.98 -9.02 12.59
C SER A 237 6.40 -8.56 12.28
N ARG A 238 7.24 -8.46 13.32
CA ARG A 238 8.69 -8.29 13.18
C ARG A 238 9.34 -9.45 12.38
N GLY A 239 8.54 -10.46 11.98
CA GLY A 239 8.97 -11.71 11.33
C GLY A 239 8.84 -11.79 9.80
N SER A 240 8.20 -10.83 9.11
CA SER A 240 8.21 -10.80 7.62
C SER A 240 9.20 -9.79 7.02
N GLN A 241 10.05 -9.18 7.86
CA GLN A 241 11.38 -8.77 7.42
C GLN A 241 12.25 -10.02 7.35
N ARG A 242 12.08 -10.85 6.31
CA ARG A 242 13.18 -11.74 5.90
C ARG A 242 14.35 -10.83 5.55
N ILE A 243 15.31 -10.77 6.48
CA ILE A 243 16.57 -10.04 6.39
C ILE A 243 16.38 -8.65 5.76
N ARG A 244 15.65 -7.77 6.46
CA ARG A 244 16.32 -6.49 6.67
C ARG A 244 17.45 -6.85 7.62
N ALA A 245 18.67 -6.97 7.08
CA ALA A 245 19.83 -6.59 7.87
C ALA A 245 19.39 -5.35 8.65
N PRO A 246 19.64 -5.28 9.98
CA PRO A 246 19.13 -4.20 10.81
C PRO A 246 19.30 -2.94 9.99
N ILE A 247 18.24 -2.13 9.86
CA ILE A 247 18.42 -0.76 9.39
C ILE A 247 19.35 -0.18 10.45
N MET A 248 20.65 -0.38 10.24
CA MET A 248 21.68 0.43 10.79
C MET A 248 21.22 1.77 10.27
N LYS A 249 20.71 2.60 11.18
CA LYS A 249 20.86 4.05 11.06
C LYS A 249 22.18 4.24 10.31
N PRO A 250 22.19 4.81 9.10
CA PRO A 250 23.44 5.02 8.42
C PRO A 250 24.28 5.87 9.38
N ASN A 251 25.21 5.25 10.10
CA ASN A 251 26.19 5.92 10.92
C ASN A 251 27.25 6.56 10.00
N SER A 252 26.92 6.77 8.71
CA SER A 252 27.69 7.63 7.83
C SER A 252 27.36 9.08 8.19
N PRO A 253 28.38 9.92 8.45
CA PRO A 253 28.14 11.32 8.71
C PRO A 253 27.42 11.93 7.50
N TYR A 254 26.25 12.50 7.77
CA TYR A 254 25.42 13.21 6.79
C TYR A 254 26.27 14.22 6.02
N MET A 255 26.31 14.08 4.69
CA MET A 255 26.83 15.12 3.81
C MET A 255 25.71 16.13 3.56
N LYS A 256 26.02 17.43 3.67
CA LYS A 256 25.04 18.47 3.36
C LYS A 256 24.70 18.41 1.86
N LEU A 257 23.42 18.52 1.51
CA LEU A 257 22.94 18.44 0.13
C LEU A 257 23.63 19.45 -0.82
N PRO A 258 23.94 20.69 -0.43
CA PRO A 258 24.73 21.61 -1.26
C PRO A 258 26.13 21.07 -1.60
N THR A 259 26.77 20.38 -0.67
CA THR A 259 28.07 19.74 -0.91
C THR A 259 27.92 18.57 -1.88
N LEU A 260 26.82 17.80 -1.81
CA LEU A 260 26.53 16.73 -2.76
C LEU A 260 26.32 17.30 -4.18
N MET A 261 25.54 18.38 -4.30
CA MET A 261 25.31 19.09 -5.55
C MET A 261 26.61 19.60 -6.19
N SER A 262 27.51 20.15 -5.38
CA SER A 262 28.82 20.64 -5.82
C SER A 262 29.75 19.54 -6.34
N ILE A 263 29.62 18.31 -5.85
CA ILE A 263 30.41 17.19 -6.38
C ILE A 263 29.75 16.64 -7.64
N LEU A 264 28.42 16.50 -7.63
CA LEU A 264 27.66 16.00 -8.78
C LEU A 264 27.81 16.89 -10.02
N SER A 265 27.99 18.21 -9.87
CA SER A 265 28.24 19.11 -11.00
C SER A 265 29.52 18.79 -11.77
N GLY A 266 30.49 18.09 -11.16
CA GLY A 266 31.70 17.61 -11.84
C GLY A 266 31.53 16.30 -12.60
N PHE A 267 30.43 15.56 -12.36
CA PHE A 267 30.21 14.22 -12.94
C PHE A 267 28.96 14.13 -13.82
N LEU A 268 28.07 15.13 -13.76
CA LEU A 268 26.80 15.14 -14.49
C LEU A 268 26.78 16.21 -15.58
N PRO A 269 26.14 15.93 -16.74
CA PRO A 269 25.90 16.94 -17.77
C PRO A 269 25.13 18.16 -17.24
N PRO A 270 25.40 19.36 -17.78
CA PRO A 270 24.71 20.60 -17.36
C PRO A 270 23.18 20.50 -17.40
N SER A 271 22.62 19.80 -18.39
CA SER A 271 21.17 19.59 -18.53
C SER A 271 20.54 18.85 -17.34
N LYS A 272 21.24 17.84 -16.79
CA LYS A 272 20.79 17.12 -15.60
C LYS A 272 20.96 17.95 -14.34
N MET A 273 22.04 18.74 -14.26
CA MET A 273 22.29 19.60 -13.11
C MET A 273 21.26 20.72 -12.97
N ILE A 274 20.82 21.32 -14.08
CA ILE A 274 19.73 22.32 -14.07
C ILE A 274 18.47 21.72 -13.46
N LEU A 275 18.13 20.49 -13.85
CA LEU A 275 16.95 19.81 -13.37
C LEU A 275 17.06 19.46 -11.86
N ILE A 276 18.22 19.00 -11.41
CA ILE A 276 18.44 18.73 -9.98
C ILE A 276 18.38 20.04 -9.17
N SER A 277 18.93 21.14 -9.68
CA SER A 277 18.83 22.46 -9.04
C SER A 277 17.39 22.96 -8.94
N LYS A 278 16.58 22.73 -9.99
CA LYS A 278 15.14 23.01 -9.95
C LYS A 278 14.43 22.24 -8.84
N TYR A 279 14.64 20.92 -8.77
CA TYR A 279 14.05 20.10 -7.71
C TYR A 279 14.54 20.48 -6.32
N HIS A 280 15.78 20.95 -6.19
CA HIS A 280 16.30 21.47 -4.93
C HIS A 280 15.56 22.76 -4.50
N SER A 281 15.31 23.70 -5.43
CA SER A 281 14.50 24.89 -5.16
C SER A 281 13.06 24.52 -4.81
N ASP A 282 12.44 23.60 -5.56
CA ASP A 282 11.08 23.12 -5.27
C ASP A 282 10.98 22.47 -3.87
N PHE A 283 12.05 21.83 -3.40
CA PHE A 283 12.12 21.29 -2.04
C PHE A 283 12.27 22.38 -0.97
N GLN A 284 13.10 23.40 -1.22
CA GLN A 284 13.24 24.57 -0.34
C GLN A 284 11.92 25.34 -0.21
N GLU A 285 11.13 25.37 -1.29
CA GLU A 285 9.81 26.01 -1.36
C GLU A 285 8.66 25.10 -0.86
N ASN A 286 8.96 23.94 -0.26
CA ASN A 286 7.98 22.95 0.24
C ASN A 286 7.00 22.41 -0.81
N LYS A 287 7.31 22.53 -2.10
CA LYS A 287 6.47 22.01 -3.21
C LYS A 287 6.62 20.51 -3.40
N ILE A 288 7.74 19.93 -2.97
CA ILE A 288 8.01 18.49 -3.04
C ILE A 288 8.48 17.92 -1.71
N THR A 289 8.14 16.66 -1.45
CA THR A 289 8.55 15.96 -0.24
C THR A 289 9.98 15.42 -0.36
N ARG A 290 10.65 15.23 0.79
CA ARG A 290 12.01 14.68 0.85
C ARG A 290 12.16 13.32 0.11
N PRO A 291 11.24 12.35 0.22
CA PRO A 291 11.32 11.11 -0.54
C PRO A 291 11.29 11.34 -2.05
N ARG A 292 10.50 12.32 -2.52
CA ARG A 292 10.41 12.68 -3.93
C ARG A 292 11.72 13.27 -4.45
N LEU A 293 12.35 14.16 -3.68
CA LEU A 293 13.68 14.70 -4.02
C LEU A 293 14.74 13.59 -4.11
N VAL A 294 14.75 12.65 -3.17
CA VAL A 294 15.68 11.51 -3.18
C VAL A 294 15.44 10.61 -4.39
N GLN A 295 14.18 10.31 -4.73
CA GLN A 295 13.85 9.51 -5.91
C GLN A 295 14.34 10.19 -7.20
N MET A 296 14.13 11.50 -7.35
CA MET A 296 14.61 12.25 -8.50
C MET A 296 16.14 12.27 -8.58
N LEU A 297 16.84 12.45 -7.45
CA LEU A 297 18.30 12.37 -7.39
C LEU A 297 18.81 11.00 -7.85
N ARG A 298 18.16 9.91 -7.43
CA ARG A 298 18.50 8.55 -7.89
C ARG A 298 18.26 8.35 -9.38
N GLN A 299 17.17 8.88 -9.92
CA GLN A 299 16.84 8.77 -11.34
C GLN A 299 17.81 9.57 -12.23
N LEU A 300 18.20 10.79 -11.81
CA LEU A 300 19.03 11.68 -12.62
C LEU A 300 20.53 11.38 -12.50
N ALA A 301 21.01 11.10 -11.28
CA ALA A 301 22.43 10.82 -11.04
C ALA A 301 22.77 9.32 -11.14
N GLY A 302 21.82 8.43 -10.82
CA GLY A 302 22.05 6.99 -10.71
C GLY A 302 22.64 6.59 -9.35
N ASP A 303 22.18 5.46 -8.81
CA ASP A 303 22.62 4.97 -7.50
C ASP A 303 24.11 4.64 -7.44
N LYS A 304 24.70 4.20 -8.56
CA LYS A 304 26.13 3.91 -8.68
C LYS A 304 26.99 5.16 -8.44
N LEU A 305 26.61 6.29 -9.06
CA LEU A 305 27.34 7.55 -8.93
C LEU A 305 27.16 8.16 -7.54
N LEU A 306 25.93 8.15 -7.01
CA LEU A 306 25.65 8.64 -5.66
C LEU A 306 26.46 7.87 -4.61
N THR A 307 26.55 6.55 -4.76
CA THR A 307 27.36 5.69 -3.87
C THR A 307 28.85 6.02 -3.99
N ALA A 308 29.36 6.23 -5.20
CA ALA A 308 30.75 6.59 -5.43
C ALA A 308 31.11 7.95 -4.82
N VAL A 309 30.25 8.95 -4.98
CA VAL A 309 30.43 10.30 -4.42
C VAL A 309 30.42 10.29 -2.89
N ILE A 310 29.50 9.53 -2.28
CA ILE A 310 29.43 9.38 -0.82
C ILE A 310 30.67 8.66 -0.29
N LYS A 311 31.17 7.63 -0.99
CA LYS A 311 32.44 6.94 -0.65
C LYS A 311 33.64 7.89 -0.78
N LEU A 312 33.70 8.69 -1.84
CA LEU A 312 34.78 9.67 -2.04
C LEU A 312 34.80 10.72 -0.93
N HIS A 313 33.62 11.23 -0.52
CA HIS A 313 33.52 12.19 0.58
C HIS A 313 33.94 11.58 1.92
N ARG A 314 33.65 10.29 2.16
CA ARG A 314 34.11 9.56 3.34
C ARG A 314 35.64 9.49 3.41
N ASN A 315 36.30 9.19 2.30
CA ASN A 315 37.76 9.07 2.25
C ASN A 315 38.46 10.42 2.47
N LYS A 316 37.96 11.50 1.85
CA LYS A 316 38.49 12.86 2.10
C LYS A 316 38.34 13.33 3.55
N LYS A 317 37.27 12.91 4.25
CA LYS A 317 37.06 13.27 5.67
C LYS A 317 37.97 12.48 6.62
N LEU A 318 38.43 11.28 6.21
CA LEU A 318 39.35 10.46 6.98
C LEU A 318 40.80 10.97 6.89
N GLU A 319 41.22 11.50 5.73
CA GLU A 319 42.56 12.08 5.58
C GLU A 319 42.72 13.48 6.20
N ALA A 320 41.62 14.19 6.44
CA ALA A 320 41.64 15.52 7.06
C ALA A 320 41.67 15.51 8.61
N ARG A 321 41.78 14.35 9.26
CA ARG A 321 42.00 14.26 10.72
C ARG A 321 43.51 14.27 11.01
N PRO A 322 44.08 15.33 11.62
CA PRO A 322 45.47 15.30 12.03
C PRO A 322 45.67 14.26 13.14
N SER A 323 46.65 13.38 12.96
CA SER A 323 47.13 12.39 13.93
C SER A 323 47.62 13.09 15.20
N ARG A 324 46.86 12.99 16.30
CA ARG A 324 47.40 13.25 17.64
C ARG A 324 48.18 12.01 18.09
N SER A 325 49.48 12.02 17.84
CA SER A 325 50.44 11.21 18.60
C SER A 325 51.75 11.98 18.76
N SER A 326 51.85 12.73 19.87
CA SER A 326 53.14 13.02 20.48
C SER A 326 52.99 12.80 21.98
N VAL A 327 53.60 11.70 22.42
CA VAL A 327 53.80 11.31 23.81
C VAL A 327 54.57 12.43 24.52
N ALA A 328 53.98 13.02 25.55
CA ALA A 328 54.72 13.80 26.54
C ALA A 328 54.83 12.93 27.80
N ALA A 329 56.02 12.36 27.99
CA ALA A 329 56.43 11.77 29.26
C ALA A 329 56.47 12.88 30.33
N ASN A 330 55.90 12.61 31.50
CA ASN A 330 56.07 13.46 32.67
C ASN A 330 56.67 12.61 33.81
N PRO A 331 57.90 12.91 34.27
CA PRO A 331 58.49 12.28 35.44
C PRO A 331 58.15 13.10 36.68
N ASN A 332 57.69 12.41 37.74
CA ASN A 332 57.81 12.77 39.17
C ASN A 332 56.53 12.45 39.94
N SER A 333 56.58 11.37 40.72
CA SER A 333 55.90 11.27 42.01
C SER A 333 56.32 9.97 42.70
N THR A 334 57.49 9.99 43.34
CA THR A 334 57.85 9.02 44.38
C THR A 334 57.82 9.73 45.72
N ARG A 335 56.90 9.35 46.61
CA ARG A 335 57.05 9.26 48.09
C ARG A 335 55.70 8.82 48.67
N ARG A 336 55.64 7.57 49.15
CA ARG A 336 55.72 7.17 50.58
C ARG A 336 54.50 7.62 51.38
N TYR A 337 53.67 6.66 51.84
CA TYR A 337 53.44 6.32 53.25
C TYR A 337 52.52 5.08 53.32
N ALA A 338 53.04 3.95 53.80
CA ALA A 338 52.28 2.83 54.36
C ALA A 338 53.21 2.05 55.31
N ALA A 339 53.16 2.40 56.59
CA ALA A 339 53.39 1.51 57.74
C ALA A 339 51.99 1.28 58.33
N GLU A 340 51.60 0.19 58.98
CA GLU A 340 52.18 -1.08 59.41
C GLU A 340 50.93 -1.91 59.80
N ASP A 341 50.96 -3.23 59.63
CA ASP A 341 50.43 -4.22 60.59
C ASP A 341 50.40 -5.61 59.95
N ALA A 342 51.31 -6.48 60.38
CA ALA A 342 51.08 -7.92 60.52
C ALA A 342 52.17 -8.52 61.42
N GLN A 343 51.71 -9.14 62.51
CA GLN A 343 52.44 -9.70 63.63
C GLN A 343 53.18 -11.01 63.33
N VAL A 344 54.15 -11.28 64.22
CA VAL A 344 54.90 -12.52 64.55
C VAL A 344 56.16 -12.81 63.74
#